data_AF-A0A2N7B9D6-F1
#
_entry.id   AF-A0A2N7B9D6-F1
#
_cell.length_a   1.000
_cell.length_b   1.000
_cell.length_c   1.000
_cell.angle_alpha   90.00
_cell.angle_beta   90.00
_cell.angle_gamma   90.00
#
_symmetry.space_group_name_H-M   'P 1'
#
loop_
_entity.id
_entity.type
_entity.pdbx_description
1 polymer ?
#
loop_
_entity_poly.entity_id
_entity_poly.type
_entity_poly.pdbx_seq_one_letter_code
_entity_poly.pdbx_strand_id
1 'polypeptide(L)'
;MASEYNEYVEKDGKMVAKPQTKKIWRTFWILLLITVLEFVVAFTLPHNMHLLKVSIFVIMTIVKAAYIMGEFMHLSGETKSLFWTIIVPLVFIAWLVLALLLEGGFISSY
;
A
#
# COMPACT_ATOMS: atom_id res chain seq x y z
N MET A 1 -14.47 0.33 -34.67
CA MET A 1 -13.73 -0.54 -35.61
C MET A 1 -12.26 -0.13 -35.74
N ALA A 2 -11.88 1.09 -36.16
CA ALA A 2 -10.46 1.49 -36.29
C ALA A 2 -9.81 2.00 -34.98
N SER A 3 -10.62 2.45 -34.01
CA SER A 3 -10.14 2.95 -32.70
C SER A 3 -9.48 1.86 -31.85
N GLU A 4 -10.02 0.63 -31.92
CA GLU A 4 -9.65 -0.52 -31.08
C GLU A 4 -8.28 -1.12 -31.45
N TYR A 5 -7.84 -0.94 -32.70
CA TYR A 5 -6.55 -1.43 -33.21
C TYR A 5 -5.33 -0.70 -32.63
N ASN A 6 -5.49 0.50 -32.05
CA ASN A 6 -4.37 1.28 -31.50
C ASN A 6 -3.93 0.83 -30.09
N GLU A 7 -4.69 -0.07 -29.48
CA GLU A 7 -4.53 -0.51 -28.09
C GLU A 7 -3.79 -1.85 -27.97
N TYR A 8 -3.64 -2.59 -29.07
CA TYR A 8 -2.90 -3.84 -29.14
C TYR A 8 -1.56 -3.62 -29.86
N VAL A 9 -0.48 -4.09 -29.23
CA VAL A 9 0.85 -4.10 -29.84
C VAL A 9 1.14 -5.55 -30.25
N GLU A 10 1.38 -5.78 -31.53
CA GLU A 10 1.72 -7.11 -32.03
C GLU A 10 3.15 -7.46 -31.61
N LYS A 11 3.29 -8.52 -30.81
CA LYS A 11 4.59 -9.05 -30.38
C LYS A 11 4.54 -10.58 -30.44
N ASP A 12 5.46 -11.20 -31.18
CA ASP A 12 5.53 -12.65 -31.40
C ASP A 12 4.19 -13.28 -31.88
N GLY A 13 3.50 -12.62 -32.83
CA GLY A 13 2.26 -13.12 -33.42
C GLY A 13 1.04 -13.12 -32.50
N LYS A 14 1.12 -12.45 -31.34
CA LYS A 14 0.00 -12.31 -30.38
C LYS A 14 -0.30 -10.84 -30.13
N MET A 15 -1.59 -10.51 -30.06
CA MET A 15 -2.06 -9.16 -29.72
C MET A 15 -2.00 -8.97 -28.21
N VAL A 16 -1.07 -8.12 -27.74
CA VAL A 16 -0.89 -7.82 -26.30
C VAL A 16 -1.36 -6.41 -26.02
N ALA A 17 -2.21 -6.25 -24.99
CA ALA A 17 -2.70 -4.95 -24.55
C ALA A 17 -1.55 -4.02 -24.14
N LYS A 18 -1.61 -2.76 -24.55
CA LYS A 18 -0.56 -1.77 -24.27
C LYS A 18 -0.44 -1.54 -22.75
N PRO A 19 0.76 -1.69 -22.15
CA PRO A 19 0.93 -1.45 -20.72
C PRO A 19 0.68 0.03 -20.39
N GLN A 20 -0.12 0.32 -19.35
CA GLN A 20 -0.43 1.67 -18.88
C GLN A 20 0.71 2.30 -18.06
N THR A 21 1.94 2.27 -18.58
CA THR A 21 3.15 2.81 -17.91
C THR A 21 3.08 4.31 -17.63
N LYS A 22 2.28 5.07 -18.39
CA LYS A 22 2.13 6.52 -18.22
C LYS A 22 1.46 6.91 -16.89
N LYS A 23 0.49 6.11 -16.42
CA LYS A 23 -0.15 6.32 -15.12
C LYS A 23 0.81 6.05 -13.97
N ILE A 24 1.53 4.93 -14.05
CA ILE A 24 2.54 4.50 -13.07
C ILE A 24 3.58 5.61 -12.84
N TRP A 25 4.13 6.16 -13.91
CA TRP A 25 5.13 7.23 -13.83
C TRP A 25 4.59 8.51 -13.22
N ARG A 26 3.34 8.89 -13.50
CA ARG A 26 2.71 10.07 -12.90
C ARG A 26 2.54 9.91 -11.39
N THR A 27 2.03 8.76 -10.94
CA THR A 27 1.82 8.48 -9.52
C THR A 27 3.15 8.38 -8.77
N PHE A 28 4.17 7.77 -9.38
CA PHE A 28 5.53 7.71 -8.84
C PHE A 28 6.07 9.12 -8.52
N TRP A 29 5.99 10.06 -9.45
CA TRP A 29 6.48 11.43 -9.24
C TRP A 29 5.71 12.19 -8.15
N ILE A 30 4.38 12.03 -8.08
CA ILE A 30 3.55 12.65 -7.03
C ILE A 30 3.96 12.14 -5.65
N LEU A 31 4.14 10.83 -5.51
CA LEU A 31 4.51 10.19 -4.25
C LEU A 31 5.95 10.53 -3.84
N LEU A 32 6.86 10.58 -4.80
CA LEU A 32 8.24 10.99 -4.58
C LEU A 32 8.29 12.42 -4.03
N LEU A 33 7.52 13.33 -4.61
CA LEU A 33 7.48 14.73 -4.20
C LEU A 33 6.89 14.90 -2.80
N ILE A 34 5.81 14.17 -2.47
CA ILE A 34 5.26 14.10 -1.11
C ILE A 34 6.30 13.58 -0.11
N THR A 35 7.03 12.51 -0.47
CA THR A 35 8.02 11.89 0.41
C THR A 35 9.21 12.82 0.65
N VAL A 36 9.67 13.54 -0.37
CA VAL A 36 10.74 14.55 -0.22
C VAL A 36 10.28 15.70 0.68
N LEU A 37 9.06 16.21 0.49
CA LEU A 37 8.48 17.22 1.38
C LEU A 37 8.40 16.74 2.84
N GLU A 38 7.97 15.49 3.04
CA GLU A 38 7.89 14.86 4.35
C GLU A 38 9.26 14.78 5.04
N PHE A 39 10.32 14.39 4.31
CA PHE A 39 11.68 14.42 4.84
C PHE A 39 12.15 15.84 5.16
N VAL A 40 11.88 16.83 4.30
CA VAL A 40 12.27 18.23 4.56
C VAL A 40 11.62 18.76 5.84
N VAL A 41 10.33 18.50 6.05
CA VAL A 41 9.60 18.84 7.28
C VAL A 41 10.19 18.10 8.49
N ALA A 42 10.54 16.83 8.32
CA ALA A 42 11.21 16.06 9.36
C ALA A 42 12.63 16.57 9.68
N PHE A 43 13.38 17.16 8.75
CA PHE A 43 14.69 17.72 9.08
C PHE A 43 14.63 19.14 9.64
N THR A 44 13.58 19.92 9.34
CA THR A 44 13.44 21.31 9.77
C THR A 44 12.73 21.50 11.13
N LEU A 45 11.89 20.55 11.56
CA LEU A 45 11.20 20.64 12.85
C LEU A 45 12.14 20.37 14.05
N PRO A 46 12.26 21.32 15.00
CA PRO A 46 13.11 21.19 16.19
C PRO A 46 12.65 20.06 17.12
N HIS A 47 13.62 19.48 17.84
CA HIS A 47 13.48 18.26 18.64
C HIS A 47 12.52 18.39 19.84
N ASN A 48 12.17 19.62 20.23
CA ASN A 48 11.28 19.92 21.36
C ASN A 48 9.82 19.52 21.12
N MET A 49 9.41 19.25 19.87
CA MET A 49 8.03 18.87 19.51
C MET A 49 7.97 17.49 18.85
N HIS A 50 8.65 16.51 19.44
CA HIS A 50 8.74 15.13 18.93
C HIS A 50 7.37 14.50 18.65
N LEU A 51 6.37 14.71 19.52
CA LEU A 51 5.02 14.14 19.35
C LEU A 51 4.29 14.69 18.11
N LEU A 52 4.40 16.00 17.84
CA LEU A 52 3.79 16.63 16.66
C LEU A 52 4.49 16.19 15.36
N LYS A 53 5.80 16.00 15.43
CA LYS A 53 6.60 15.49 14.32
C LYS A 53 6.27 14.05 13.98
N VAL A 54 6.04 13.20 14.98
CA VAL A 54 5.62 11.81 14.76
C VAL A 54 4.19 11.76 14.21
N SER A 55 3.26 12.53 14.75
CA SER A 55 1.87 12.49 14.29
C SER A 55 1.71 12.96 12.84
N ILE A 56 2.40 14.03 12.43
CA ILE A 56 2.35 14.52 11.04
C ILE A 56 2.93 13.50 10.07
N PHE A 57 4.00 12.79 10.47
CA PHE A 57 4.65 11.77 9.66
C PHE A 57 3.76 10.52 9.53
N VAL A 58 3.10 10.09 10.60
CA VAL A 58 2.13 8.99 10.55
C VAL A 58 0.96 9.34 9.63
N ILE A 59 0.45 10.57 9.68
CA ILE A 59 -0.66 10.99 8.81
C ILE A 59 -0.22 11.03 7.34
N MET A 60 0.94 11.63 7.02
CA MET A 60 1.44 11.68 5.64
C MET A 60 1.76 10.29 5.09
N THR A 61 2.32 9.39 5.89
CA THR A 61 2.56 8.00 5.49
C THR A 61 1.26 7.22 5.24
N ILE A 62 0.18 7.48 5.97
CA ILE A 62 -1.14 6.91 5.65
C ILE A 62 -1.68 7.47 4.33
N VAL A 63 -1.57 8.79 4.11
CA VAL A 63 -2.02 9.44 2.88
C VAL A 63 -1.29 8.89 1.65
N LYS A 64 0.03 8.71 1.72
CA LYS A 64 0.81 8.13 0.62
C LYS A 64 0.39 6.68 0.35
N ALA A 65 0.15 5.90 1.42
CA ALA A 65 -0.29 4.52 1.29
C ALA A 65 -1.67 4.43 0.62
N ALA A 66 -2.61 5.30 1.01
CA ALA A 66 -3.91 5.38 0.37
C ALA A 66 -3.81 5.76 -1.13
N TYR A 67 -2.90 6.67 -1.48
CA TYR A 67 -2.67 7.08 -2.87
C TYR A 67 -2.03 5.98 -3.72
N ILE A 68 -1.10 5.19 -3.14
CA ILE A 68 -0.53 4.00 -3.78
C ILE A 68 -1.62 2.94 -3.99
N MET A 69 -2.39 2.67 -2.94
CA MET A 69 -3.45 1.68 -2.94
C MET A 69 -4.57 2.00 -3.94
N GLY A 70 -4.92 3.27 -4.10
CA GLY A 70 -5.95 3.68 -5.06
C GLY A 70 -5.49 3.55 -6.51
N GLU A 71 -4.21 3.86 -6.78
CA GLU A 71 -3.76 4.13 -8.15
C GLU A 71 -2.83 3.07 -8.76
N PHE A 72 -2.07 2.33 -7.94
CA PHE A 72 -1.26 1.19 -8.40
C PHE A 72 -1.98 -0.14 -8.27
N MET A 73 -2.82 -0.25 -7.26
CA MET A 73 -3.66 -1.42 -7.08
C MET A 73 -5.00 -1.01 -7.63
N HIS A 74 -5.29 -1.42 -8.87
CA HIS A 74 -6.55 -1.17 -9.59
C HIS A 74 -7.75 -1.71 -8.78
N LEU A 75 -8.15 -0.99 -7.73
CA LEU A 75 -9.03 -1.52 -6.67
C LEU A 75 -10.34 -0.78 -6.57
N SER A 76 -10.54 0.29 -7.35
CA SER A 76 -11.82 1.01 -7.32
C SER A 76 -13.03 0.18 -7.76
N GLY A 77 -12.82 -1.01 -8.35
CA GLY A 77 -13.89 -1.95 -8.72
C GLY A 77 -14.11 -3.14 -7.78
N GLU A 78 -13.13 -3.51 -6.94
CA GLU A 78 -13.15 -4.81 -6.25
C GLU A 78 -12.48 -4.81 -4.86
N THR A 79 -12.60 -3.70 -4.12
CA THR A 79 -12.02 -3.49 -2.77
C THR A 79 -12.31 -4.60 -1.76
N LYS A 80 -13.36 -5.41 -1.98
CA LYS A 80 -13.70 -6.56 -1.13
C LYS A 80 -12.65 -7.66 -1.14
N SER A 81 -12.06 -7.97 -2.30
CA SER A 81 -11.07 -9.04 -2.41
C SER A 81 -9.80 -8.71 -1.62
N LEU A 82 -9.35 -7.45 -1.72
CA LEU A 82 -8.19 -6.99 -0.96
C LEU A 82 -8.44 -6.92 0.55
N PHE A 83 -9.63 -6.46 0.96
CA PHE A 83 -9.98 -6.45 2.38
C PHE A 83 -9.87 -7.84 3.00
N TRP A 84 -10.33 -8.87 2.29
CA TRP A 84 -10.18 -10.27 2.71
C TRP A 84 -8.72 -10.73 2.73
N THR A 85 -7.90 -10.35 1.74
CA THR A 85 -6.47 -10.68 1.72
C THR A 85 -5.70 -10.07 2.90
N ILE A 86 -6.13 -8.92 3.44
CA ILE A 86 -5.50 -8.29 4.60
C ILE A 86 -6.07 -8.86 5.91
N ILE A 87 -7.39 -9.02 6.01
CA ILE A 87 -8.06 -9.52 7.23
C ILE A 87 -7.66 -10.96 7.57
N VAL A 88 -7.60 -11.85 6.58
CA VAL A 88 -7.30 -13.27 6.80
C VAL A 88 -5.96 -13.51 7.51
N PRO A 89 -4.81 -12.98 7.03
CA PRO A 89 -3.54 -13.15 7.73
C PRO A 89 -3.51 -12.44 9.08
N LEU A 90 -4.25 -11.34 9.25
CA LEU A 90 -4.29 -10.59 10.51
C LEU A 90 -5.03 -11.36 11.61
N VAL A 91 -6.18 -11.96 11.25
CA VAL A 91 -6.94 -12.86 12.12
C VAL A 91 -6.14 -14.14 12.41
N PHE A 92 -5.44 -14.69 11.41
CA PHE A 92 -4.60 -15.87 11.60
C PHE A 92 -3.47 -15.63 12.61
N ILE A 93 -2.80 -14.47 12.55
CA ILE A 93 -1.76 -14.10 13.52
C ILE A 93 -2.37 -13.91 14.92
N ALA A 94 -3.49 -13.18 15.03
CA ALA A 94 -4.15 -12.98 16.33
C ALA A 94 -4.57 -14.31 16.96
N TRP A 95 -5.09 -15.24 16.15
CA TRP A 95 -5.44 -16.59 16.56
C TRP A 95 -4.21 -17.38 17.03
N LEU A 96 -3.09 -17.35 16.30
CA LEU A 96 -1.86 -18.02 16.70
C LEU A 96 -1.32 -17.52 18.04
N VAL A 97 -1.35 -16.20 18.27
CA VAL A 97 -0.93 -15.62 19.55
C VAL A 97 -1.82 -16.12 20.69
N LEU A 98 -3.15 -16.15 20.50
CA LEU A 98 -4.08 -16.69 21.49
C LEU A 98 -3.83 -18.18 21.76
N ALA A 99 -3.63 -18.99 20.72
CA ALA A 99 -3.36 -20.42 20.85
C ALA A 99 -2.06 -20.69 21.64
N LEU A 100 -1.00 -19.93 21.36
CA LEU A 100 0.27 -20.02 22.10
C LEU A 100 0.13 -19.60 23.56
N LEU A 101 -0.68 -18.59 23.86
CA LEU A 101 -0.93 -18.16 25.25
C LEU A 101 -1.73 -19.21 26.03
N LEU A 102 -2.70 -19.88 25.40
CA LEU A 102 -3.48 -20.94 26.04
C LEU A 102 -2.64 -22.20 26.28
N GLU A 103 -1.92 -22.70 25.28
CA GLU A 103 -1.03 -23.86 25.43
C GLU A 103 0.16 -23.56 26.35
N GLY A 104 0.76 -22.37 26.23
CA GLY A 104 1.84 -21.92 27.11
C GLY A 104 1.38 -21.68 28.56
N GLY A 105 0.13 -21.30 28.78
CA GLY A 105 -0.47 -21.23 30.12
C GLY A 105 -0.78 -22.62 30.68
N PHE A 106 -1.23 -23.54 29.84
CA PHE A 106 -1.56 -24.91 30.22
C PHE A 106 -0.32 -25.70 30.68
N ILE A 107 0.83 -25.54 30.01
CA ILE A 107 2.09 -26.20 30.41
C ILE A 107 2.68 -25.66 31.73
N SER A 108 2.36 -24.42 32.11
CA SER A 108 2.85 -23.80 33.35
C SER A 108 2.10 -24.27 34.60
N SER A 109 0.95 -24.94 34.44
CA SER A 109 0.07 -25.33 35.55
C SER A 109 0.21 -26.80 35.98
N TYR A 110 1.14 -27.56 35.41
CA TYR A 110 1.49 -28.94 35.80
C TYR A 110 2.87 -29.03 36.41
#